data_AF-A0A3C2AKW9-F1
#
_entry.id   AF-A0A3C2AKW9-F1
#
_cell.length_a   1.000
_cell.length_b   1.000
_cell.length_c   1.000
_cell.angle_alpha   90.00
_cell.angle_beta   90.00
_cell.angle_gamma   90.00
#
_symmetry.space_group_name_H-M   'P 1'
#
loop_
_entity.id
_entity.type
_entity.pdbx_description
1 polymer ?
#
loop_
_entity_poly.entity_id
_entity_poly.type
_entity_poly.pdbx_seq_one_letter_code
_entity_poly.pdbx_strand_id
1 'polypeptide(L)' 'HEKKLVIELDGKIHDSQKEYDEGRTAIIEELGIRVIRFTNNELSKDISKVLAEIRKAVV' A
#
# COMPACT_ATOMS: atom_id res chain seq x y z
N HIS A 1 -8.92 -9.16 11.44
CA HIS A 1 -8.72 -8.40 10.19
C HIS A 1 -9.77 -8.86 9.18
N GLU A 2 -10.95 -8.25 9.21
CA GLU A 2 -12.11 -8.68 8.39
C GLU A 2 -11.92 -8.37 6.89
N LYS A 3 -11.17 -7.30 6.56
CA LYS A 3 -10.97 -6.82 5.18
C LYS A 3 -9.68 -7.29 4.51
N LYS A 4 -8.79 -7.97 5.24
CA LYS A 4 -7.49 -8.46 4.76
C LYS A 4 -6.77 -7.43 3.85
N LEU A 5 -6.65 -6.19 4.30
CA LEU A 5 -6.08 -5.09 3.53
C LEU A 5 -5.01 -4.35 4.34
N VAL A 6 -3.86 -4.11 3.74
CA VAL A 6 -2.76 -3.27 4.23
C VAL A 6 -2.62 -2.08 3.29
N ILE A 7 -2.46 -0.87 3.85
CA ILE A 7 -2.19 0.34 3.08
C ILE A 7 -0.83 0.90 3.52
N GLU A 8 0.09 1.04 2.57
CA GLU A 8 1.43 1.57 2.78
C GLU A 8 1.59 2.94 2.13
N LEU A 9 2.38 3.80 2.76
CA LEU A 9 2.70 5.13 2.26
C LEU A 9 4.22 5.26 2.06
N ASP A 10 4.65 5.19 0.81
CA ASP A 10 6.06 5.26 0.43
C ASP A 10 6.53 6.72 0.40
N GLY A 11 7.42 7.04 1.33
CA GLY A 11 8.27 8.23 1.27
C GLY A 11 9.53 8.01 0.43
N LYS A 12 10.30 9.09 0.19
CA LYS A 12 11.58 9.07 -0.56
C LYS A 12 12.68 8.15 0.03
N ILE A 13 12.41 7.50 1.17
CA ILE A 13 13.34 6.62 1.89
C ILE A 13 13.26 5.17 1.35
N HIS A 14 12.27 4.82 0.51
CA HIS A 14 12.08 3.45 0.00
C HIS A 14 13.08 3.00 -1.08
N ASP A 15 13.82 3.90 -1.74
CA ASP A 15 14.79 3.51 -2.78
C ASP A 15 15.96 2.65 -2.24
N SER A 16 16.18 2.63 -0.93
CA SER A 16 17.27 1.87 -0.29
C SER A 16 16.82 0.56 0.39
N GLN A 17 15.54 0.19 0.33
CA GLN A 17 14.98 -0.99 1.03
C GLN A 17 14.14 -1.93 0.14
N LYS A 18 14.30 -1.83 -1.18
CA LYS A 18 13.51 -2.57 -2.19
C LYS A 18 13.42 -4.08 -1.95
N GLU A 19 14.54 -4.73 -1.63
CA GLU A 19 14.59 -6.18 -1.40
C GLU A 19 13.91 -6.61 -0.08
N TYR A 20 13.90 -5.74 0.93
CA TYR A 20 13.23 -6.01 2.21
C TYR A 20 11.71 -5.84 2.11
N ASP A 21 11.25 -4.96 1.22
CA ASP A 21 9.85 -4.71 0.91
C ASP A 21 9.20 -5.84 0.10
N GLU A 22 9.93 -6.42 -0.85
CA GLU A 22 9.43 -7.51 -1.69
C GLU A 22 9.14 -8.78 -0.87
N GLY A 23 10.04 -9.14 0.06
CA GLY A 23 9.85 -10.28 0.94
C GLY A 23 8.66 -10.12 1.90
N ARG A 24 8.46 -8.91 2.44
CA ARG A 24 7.29 -8.62 3.30
C ARG A 24 5.98 -8.67 2.54
N THR A 25 5.94 -8.05 1.35
CA THR A 25 4.75 -8.04 0.52
C THR A 25 4.34 -9.46 0.14
N ALA A 26 5.30 -10.30 -0.28
CA ALA A 26 5.04 -11.70 -0.62
C ALA A 26 4.44 -12.51 0.53
N ILE A 27 4.96 -12.37 1.75
CA ILE A 27 4.42 -13.07 2.94
C ILE A 27 3.00 -12.58 3.26
N ILE A 28 2.75 -11.28 3.18
CA ILE A 28 1.43 -10.69 3.46
C ILE A 28 0.41 -11.17 2.42
N GLU A 29 0.78 -11.20 1.14
CA GLU A 29 -0.06 -11.72 0.07
C GLU A 29 -0.32 -13.23 0.20
N GLU A 30 0.65 -14.02 0.63
CA GLU A 30 0.47 -15.46 0.91
C GLU A 30 -0.56 -15.71 2.04
N LEU A 31 -0.64 -14.80 3.01
CA LEU A 31 -1.69 -14.81 4.05
C LEU A 31 -3.08 -14.40 3.51
N GLY A 32 -3.19 -14.16 2.21
CA GLY A 32 -4.41 -13.69 1.54
C GLY A 32 -4.76 -12.25 1.90
N ILE A 33 -3.76 -11.45 2.29
CA ILE A 33 -3.90 -10.04 2.64
C ILE A 33 -3.44 -9.21 1.46
N ARG A 34 -4.32 -8.34 0.97
CA ARG A 34 -4.03 -7.41 -0.11
C ARG A 34 -3.18 -6.25 0.41
N VAL A 35 -2.15 -5.86 -0.33
CA VAL A 35 -1.35 -4.67 -0.05
C VAL A 35 -1.65 -3.60 -1.12
N ILE A 36 -1.91 -2.37 -0.69
CA ILE A 36 -2.04 -1.20 -1.58
C ILE A 36 -1.07 -0.14 -1.11
N ARG A 37 -0.35 0.46 -2.05
CA ARG A 37 0.73 1.37 -1.75
C ARG A 37 0.53 2.69 -2.49
N PHE A 38 0.78 3.79 -1.78
CA PHE A 38 0.71 5.14 -2.33
C PHE A 38 2.03 5.85 -2.05
N THR A 39 2.42 6.77 -2.92
CA THR A 39 3.55 7.67 -2.63
C THR A 39 3.07 8.94 -1.92
N ASN A 40 3.97 9.58 -1.17
CA ASN A 40 3.70 10.91 -0.60
C ASN A 40 3.27 11.94 -1.66
N ASN A 41 3.77 11.80 -2.89
CA ASN A 41 3.44 12.68 -4.01
C ASN A 41 2.03 12.45 -4.54
N GLU A 42 1.52 11.22 -4.50
CA GLU A 42 0.13 10.92 -4.88
C GLU A 42 -0.85 11.52 -3.88
N LEU A 43 -0.54 11.42 -2.57
CA LEU A 43 -1.33 12.08 -1.54
C LEU A 43 -1.36 13.60 -1.72
N SER A 44 -0.21 14.22 -1.97
CA SER A 44 -0.13 15.68 -2.09
C SER A 44 -0.76 16.21 -3.37
N LYS A 45 -0.76 15.42 -4.45
CA LYS A 45 -1.38 15.80 -5.73
C LYS A 45 -2.89 15.60 -5.75
N ASP A 46 -3.38 14.48 -5.24
CA ASP A 46 -4.80 14.14 -5.31
C ASP A 46 -5.21 13.12 -4.24
N ILE A 47 -5.51 13.63 -3.05
CA ILE A 47 -6.03 12.82 -1.95
C ILE A 47 -7.39 12.19 -2.27
N SER A 48 -8.20 12.81 -3.13
CA SER A 48 -9.53 12.28 -3.48
C SER A 48 -9.40 10.98 -4.27
N LYS A 49 -8.45 10.94 -5.21
CA LYS A 49 -8.09 9.72 -5.94
C LYS A 49 -7.62 8.61 -4.98
N VAL A 50 -6.74 8.92 -4.03
CA VAL A 50 -6.25 7.92 -3.04
C VAL A 50 -7.41 7.35 -2.21
N LEU A 51 -8.29 8.21 -1.70
CA LEU A 51 -9.47 7.78 -0.93
C LEU A 51 -10.44 6.93 -1.77
N ALA A 52 -10.60 7.23 -3.05
CA ALA A 52 -11.43 6.43 -3.96
C ALA A 52 -10.85 5.02 -4.16
N GLU A 53 -9.54 4.89 -4.32
CA GLU A 53 -8.87 3.58 -4.44
C GLU A 53 -8.97 2.77 -3.15
N ILE A 54 -8.80 3.40 -1.98
CA ILE A 54 -9.01 2.74 -0.68
C ILE A 54 -10.46 2.23 -0.55
N ARG A 55 -11.45 3.05 -0.93
CA ARG A 55 -12.86 2.62 -0.88
C ARG A 55 -13.11 1.41 -1.76
N LYS A 56 -12.60 1.37 -2.99
CA LYS A 56 -12.73 0.21 -3.89
C LYS A 56 -12.11 -1.06 -3.31
N ALA A 57 -11.10 -0.94 -2.45
CA ALA A 57 -10.40 -2.07 -1.87
C ALA A 57 -11.05 -2.63 -0.60
N VAL A 58 -11.94 -1.87 0.04
CA VAL A 58 -12.63 -2.24 1.29
C VAL A 58 -14.04 -2.78 1.03
N VAL A 59 -14.59 -2.57 -0.17
CA VAL A 59 -15.89 -3.13 -0.59
C VAL A 59 -15.71 -4.57 -1.05
#